data_AF-A0AAW9V5V1-F1
#
_entry.id   AF-A0AAW9V5V1-F1
#
_cell.length_a   1.000
_cell.length_b   1.000
_cell.length_c   1.000
_cell.angle_alpha   90.00
_cell.angle_beta   90.00
_cell.angle_gamma   90.00
#
_symmetry.space_group_name_H-M   'P 1'
#
loop_
_entity.id
_entity.type
_entity.pdbx_description
1 polymer ?
#
loop_
_entity_poly.entity_id
_entity_poly.type
_entity_poly.pdbx_seq_one_letter_code
_entity_poly.pdbx_strand_id
1 'polypeptide(L)'
;MKVTAESILSILRKDARNNITVFHRWQTVPGEGAHTVGITLNFHEPYYAGWAPALEMKEVFISAPELDVVKPFLTVERWGDLTLGGEIYRLPREAQ
;
A
#
# COMPACT_ATOMS: atom_id res chain seq x y z
N MET A 1 13.32 -0.04 -11.65
CA MET A 1 13.03 1.39 -11.47
C MET A 1 13.07 1.66 -9.97
N LYS A 2 13.89 2.59 -9.48
CA LYS A 2 13.90 2.93 -8.05
C LYS A 2 12.65 3.76 -7.76
N VAL A 3 11.84 3.30 -6.81
CA VAL A 3 10.66 4.05 -6.37
C VAL A 3 11.19 5.18 -5.47
N THR A 4 10.83 6.43 -5.76
CA THR A 4 11.20 7.59 -4.94
C THR A 4 9.98 8.12 -4.21
N ALA A 5 10.18 8.84 -3.10
CA ALA A 5 9.08 9.50 -2.38
C ALA A 5 8.22 10.39 -3.29
N GLU A 6 8.85 11.15 -4.19
CA GLU A 6 8.14 11.97 -5.19
C GLU A 6 7.29 11.12 -6.13
N SER A 7 7.83 9.99 -6.62
CA SER A 7 7.06 9.07 -7.48
C SER A 7 5.89 8.43 -6.74
N ILE A 8 6.05 8.09 -5.45
CA ILE A 8 4.98 7.55 -4.61
C ILE A 8 3.86 8.57 -4.50
N LEU A 9 4.17 9.81 -4.07
CA LEU A 9 3.17 10.85 -3.92
C LEU A 9 2.50 11.20 -5.26
N SER A 10 3.27 11.22 -6.35
CA SER A 10 2.73 11.42 -7.71
C SER A 10 1.73 10.32 -8.07
N ILE A 11 2.05 9.06 -7.82
CA ILE A 11 1.14 7.92 -8.07
C ILE A 11 -0.10 8.01 -7.20
N LEU A 12 0.04 8.29 -5.90
CA LEU A 12 -1.10 8.38 -4.99
C LEU A 12 -2.06 9.51 -5.39
N ARG A 13 -1.57 10.63 -5.94
CA ARG A 13 -2.41 11.74 -6.40
C ARG A 13 -3.22 11.42 -7.65
N LYS A 14 -2.84 10.41 -8.44
CA LYS A 14 -3.51 10.10 -9.72
C LYS A 14 -4.93 9.56 -9.54
N ASP A 15 -5.20 8.85 -8.44
CA ASP A 15 -6.51 8.24 -8.20
C ASP A 15 -6.71 8.06 -6.68
N ALA A 16 -7.88 8.46 -6.17
CA ALA A 16 -8.21 8.41 -4.75
C ALA A 16 -8.29 6.98 -4.17
N ARG A 17 -8.34 5.95 -5.03
CA ARG A 17 -8.28 4.55 -4.65
C ARG A 17 -6.85 4.06 -4.42
N ASN A 18 -5.85 4.78 -4.93
CA ASN A 18 -4.45 4.44 -4.76
C ASN A 18 -4.06 4.56 -3.28
N ASN A 19 -3.25 3.61 -2.82
CA ASN A 19 -2.90 3.49 -1.42
C ASN A 19 -1.56 2.79 -1.24
N ILE A 20 -0.96 2.95 -0.06
CA ILE A 20 0.13 2.09 0.39
C ILE A 20 -0.46 1.13 1.41
N THR A 21 -0.20 -0.17 1.26
CA THR A 21 -0.58 -1.18 2.26
C THR A 21 0.67 -1.73 2.92
N VAL A 22 0.76 -1.57 4.22
CA VAL A 22 1.62 -2.39 5.08
C VAL A 22 0.79 -3.59 5.51
N PHE A 23 1.34 -4.79 5.38
CA PHE A 23 0.68 -6.01 5.82
C PHE A 23 1.62 -6.88 6.62
N HIS A 24 1.06 -7.60 7.60
CA HIS A 24 1.74 -8.64 8.35
C HIS A 24 0.86 -9.88 8.46
N ARG A 25 1.51 -11.04 8.50
CA ARG A 25 0.89 -12.32 8.81
C ARG A 25 1.83 -13.13 9.70
N TRP A 26 1.33 -13.52 10.86
CA TRP A 26 1.96 -14.48 11.75
C TRP A 26 1.40 -15.87 11.48
N GLN A 27 2.28 -16.86 11.35
CA GLN A 27 1.84 -18.25 11.42
C GLN A 27 1.50 -18.59 12.88
N THR A 28 0.30 -19.11 13.12
CA THR A 28 -0.18 -19.49 14.44
C THR A 28 0.10 -20.96 14.79
N VAL A 29 0.86 -21.67 13.96
CA VAL A 29 1.22 -23.07 14.18
C VAL A 29 2.34 -23.12 15.22
N PRO A 30 2.14 -23.80 16.37
CA PRO A 30 3.18 -23.94 17.38
C PRO A 30 4.43 -24.60 16.79
N GLY A 31 5.58 -23.93 16.89
CA GLY A 31 6.87 -24.43 16.39
C GLY A 31 7.32 -23.82 15.05
N GLU A 32 6.46 -23.11 14.33
CA GLU A 32 6.82 -22.39 13.10
C GLU A 32 6.79 -20.88 13.34
N GLY A 33 7.95 -20.31 13.71
CA GLY A 33 8.12 -18.88 13.99
C GLY A 33 8.15 -17.99 12.73
N ALA A 34 7.41 -18.33 11.68
CA ALA A 34 7.43 -17.54 10.45
C ALA A 34 6.49 -16.33 10.54
N HIS A 35 7.05 -15.18 10.20
CA HIS A 35 6.33 -13.93 10.03
C HIS A 35 6.54 -13.45 8.60
N THR A 36 5.47 -13.05 7.92
CA THR A 36 5.56 -12.33 6.65
C THR A 36 5.17 -10.89 6.92
N VAL A 37 6.00 -9.95 6.47
CA VAL A 37 5.70 -8.53 6.47
C VAL A 37 6.03 -7.94 5.10
N GLY A 38 5.22 -7.00 4.62
CA GLY A 38 5.45 -6.35 3.35
C GLY A 38 4.82 -4.97 3.28
N ILE A 39 5.31 -4.17 2.35
CA ILE A 39 4.79 -2.84 2.05
C ILE A 39 4.62 -2.74 0.54
N THR A 40 3.40 -2.47 0.08
CA THR A 40 3.09 -2.31 -1.34
C THR A 40 2.48 -0.95 -1.63
N LEU A 41 2.90 -0.34 -2.73
CA LEU A 41 2.19 0.75 -3.38
C LEU A 41 1.19 0.14 -4.36
N ASN A 42 -0.10 0.32 -4.07
CA ASN A 42 -1.20 -0.19 -4.88
C ASN A 42 -1.81 0.96 -5.67
N PHE A 43 -1.87 0.82 -6.99
CA PHE A 43 -2.34 1.88 -7.85
C PHE A 43 -3.13 1.38 -9.06
N HIS A 44 -4.07 2.22 -9.48
CA HIS A 44 -4.91 1.98 -10.64
C HIS A 44 -4.23 2.54 -11.90
N GLU A 45 -4.27 1.75 -12.97
CA GLU A 45 -3.79 2.13 -14.30
C GLU A 45 -5.01 2.42 -15.21
N PRO A 46 -5.33 3.71 -15.45
CA PRO A 46 -6.53 4.09 -16.20
C PRO A 46 -6.56 3.53 -17.63
N TYR A 47 -5.40 3.26 -18.21
CA TYR A 47 -5.30 2.68 -19.55
C TYR A 47 -6.06 1.35 -19.68
N TYR A 48 -6.11 0.53 -18.63
CA TYR A 48 -6.78 -0.78 -18.65
C TYR A 48 -8.26 -0.74 -18.24
N ALA A 49 -8.76 0.44 -17.86
CA ALA A 49 -10.10 0.61 -17.31
C ALA A 49 -11.20 0.13 -18.28
N GLY A 50 -12.02 -0.81 -17.83
CA GLY A 50 -13.23 -1.27 -18.54
C GLY A 50 -13.01 -2.33 -19.61
N TRP A 51 -11.76 -2.71 -19.92
CA TRP A 51 -11.47 -3.75 -20.93
C TRP A 51 -10.43 -4.79 -20.48
N ALA A 52 -9.64 -4.51 -19.45
CA ALA A 52 -8.75 -5.50 -18.84
C ALA A 52 -8.70 -5.35 -17.31
N PRO A 53 -9.76 -5.74 -16.57
CA PRO A 53 -9.86 -5.52 -15.13
C PRO A 53 -8.70 -6.09 -14.31
N ALA A 54 -8.14 -7.22 -14.75
CA ALA A 54 -6.99 -7.85 -14.08
C ALA A 54 -5.70 -7.01 -14.17
N LEU A 55 -5.61 -6.05 -15.10
CA LEU A 55 -4.47 -5.16 -15.29
C LEU A 55 -4.73 -3.75 -14.73
N GLU A 56 -5.96 -3.46 -14.32
CA GLU A 56 -6.35 -2.16 -13.77
C GLU A 56 -5.67 -1.89 -12.44
N MET A 57 -5.53 -2.90 -11.57
CA MET A 57 -4.83 -2.75 -10.30
C MET A 57 -3.41 -3.31 -10.42
N LYS A 58 -2.43 -2.49 -10.07
CA LYS A 58 -1.02 -2.88 -9.97
C LYS A 58 -0.52 -2.71 -8.55
N GLU A 59 0.40 -3.58 -8.18
CA GLU A 59 1.13 -3.51 -6.91
C GLU A 59 2.63 -3.51 -7.18
N VAL A 60 3.35 -2.69 -6.41
CA VAL A 60 4.82 -2.67 -6.40
C VAL A 60 5.29 -2.66 -4.96
N PHE A 61 6.22 -3.54 -4.62
CA PHE A 61 6.86 -3.54 -3.31
C PHE A 61 7.72 -2.30 -3.14
N ILE A 62 7.54 -1.64 -1.99
CA ILE A 62 8.38 -0.53 -1.54
C ILE A 62 9.00 -0.89 -0.19
N SER A 63 10.03 -0.16 0.19
CA SER A 63 10.76 -0.34 1.44
C SER A 63 10.24 0.56 2.55
N ALA A 64 10.53 0.21 3.81
CA ALA A 64 10.15 1.03 4.96
C ALA A 64 10.70 2.48 4.90
N PRO A 65 11.96 2.72 4.49
CA PRO A 65 12.46 4.09 4.34
C PRO A 65 11.67 4.92 3.32
N GLU A 66 11.18 4.30 2.23
CA GLU A 66 10.36 5.00 1.24
C GLU A 66 9.00 5.40 1.81
N LEU A 67 8.39 4.53 2.63
CA LEU A 67 7.17 4.85 3.36
C LEU A 67 7.40 5.96 4.39
N ASP A 68 8.45 5.88 5.20
CA ASP A 68 8.71 6.84 6.27
C ASP A 68 8.82 8.29 5.77
N VAL A 69 9.39 8.49 4.57
CA VAL A 69 9.49 9.81 3.95
C VAL A 69 8.13 10.39 3.56
N VAL A 70 7.20 9.55 3.09
CA VAL A 70 5.88 10.02 2.62
C VAL A 70 4.80 9.99 3.70
N LYS A 71 5.01 9.22 4.76
CA LYS A 71 4.08 9.01 5.88
C LYS A 71 3.49 10.30 6.47
N PRO A 72 4.24 11.41 6.63
CA PRO A 72 3.69 12.67 7.16
C PRO A 72 2.58 13.29 6.30
N PHE A 73 2.47 12.92 5.03
CA PHE A 73 1.47 13.45 4.10
C PHE A 73 0.23 12.57 3.98
N LEU A 74 0.15 11.46 4.73
CA LEU A 74 -0.85 10.42 4.55
C LEU A 74 -1.72 10.25 5.80
N THR A 75 -2.99 9.95 5.58
CA THR A 75 -3.88 9.38 6.61
C THR A 75 -3.66 7.87 6.68
N VAL A 76 -3.79 7.29 7.88
CA VAL A 76 -3.64 5.86 8.12
C VAL A 76 -4.93 5.25 8.65
N GLU A 77 -5.29 4.09 8.10
CA GLU A 77 -6.36 3.23 8.58
C GLU A 77 -5.74 1.89 8.99
N ARG A 78 -6.03 1.40 10.19
CA ARG A 78 -5.59 0.09 10.65
C ARG A 78 -6.61 -0.97 10.30
N TRP A 79 -6.15 -2.16 9.95
CA TRP A 79 -7.02 -3.31 9.67
C TRP A 79 -6.44 -4.59 10.29
N GLY A 80 -7.32 -5.57 10.52
CA GLY A 80 -6.95 -6.85 11.09
C GLY A 80 -6.57 -6.79 12.58
N ASP A 81 -5.74 -7.74 13.01
CA ASP A 81 -5.33 -7.93 14.39
C ASP A 81 -3.81 -8.20 14.51
N LEU A 82 -3.36 -8.70 15.67
CA LEU A 82 -1.96 -9.02 15.93
C LEU A 82 -1.44 -10.19 15.08
N THR A 83 -2.33 -11.05 14.59
CA THR A 83 -1.99 -12.24 13.80
C THR A 83 -2.00 -11.94 12.30
N LEU A 84 -3.02 -11.26 11.80
CA LEU A 84 -3.17 -10.90 10.40
C LEU A 84 -3.74 -9.49 10.31
N GLY A 85 -3.00 -8.58 9.70
CA GLY A 85 -3.46 -7.20 9.60
C GLY A 85 -2.42 -6.28 9.00
N GLY A 86 -2.59 -4.99 9.30
CA GLY A 86 -1.62 -3.97 8.94
C GLY A 86 -2.22 -2.58 8.89
N GLU A 87 -1.68 -1.76 8.00
CA GLU A 87 -1.99 -0.34 7.89
C GLU A 87 -2.17 0.05 6.43
N ILE A 88 -3.23 0.81 6.13
CA ILE A 88 -3.47 1.37 4.80
C ILE A 88 -3.27 2.87 4.88
N TYR A 89 -2.31 3.37 4.12
CA TYR A 89 -1.99 4.78 4.00
C TYR A 89 -2.58 5.36 2.72
N ARG A 90 -3.26 6.50 2.83
CA ARG A 90 -3.88 7.22 1.71
C ARG A 90 -3.62 8.71 1.82
N LEU A 91 -3.64 9.42 0.70
CA LEU A 91 -3.69 10.88 0.77
C LEU A 91 -4.97 11.32 1.48
N PRO A 92 -4.90 12.34 2.36
CA PRO A 92 -6.08 12.96 2.92
C PRO A 92 -7.02 13.34 1.77
N ARG A 93 -8.29 12.94 1.86
CA ARG A 93 -9.29 13.49 0.96
C ARG A 93 -9.40 14.98 1.31
N GLU A 94 -9.16 15.86 0.34
CA GLU A 94 -9.66 17.23 0.46
C GLU A 94 -11.16 17.11 0.71
N ALA A 95 -11.67 17.83 1.72
CA ALA A 95 -13.10 17.91 1.94
C ALA A 95 -13.72 18.51 0.67
N GLN A 96 -14.31 17.66 -0.16
CA GLN A 96 -15.11 18.07 -1.31
C GLN A 96 -16.32 18.88 -0.84
#